data_AF-T0FSC1-F1
#
_entry.id   AF-T0FSC1-F1
#
_cell.length_a   1.000
_cell.length_b   1.000
_cell.length_c   1.000
_cell.angle_alpha   90.00
_cell.angle_beta   90.00
_cell.angle_gamma   90.00
#
_symmetry.space_group_name_H-M   'P 1'
#
loop_
_entity.id
_entity.type
_entity.pdbx_description
1 polymer ?
#
loop_
_entity_poly.entity_id
_entity_poly.type
_entity_poly.pdbx_seq_one_letter_code
_entity_poly.pdbx_strand_id
1 'polypeptide(L)'
;MKFLFLFLLLIQISSKNLLSETKGVLTIEKLPDSEHFIDEGKGAAVYEDNHSDGDLKSGIQKEYKAYLIINEKKYSLDQKKNIVIKDLNLRKRHTFKEVTKEGIAVTSFFFSFPRGTRKLKLRYYPFYGNWGFAP
;
A
#
# COMPACT_ATOMS: atom_id res chain seq x y z
N MET A 1 6.31 2.02 53.93
CA MET A 1 7.23 2.38 52.82
C MET A 1 7.40 1.27 51.75
N LYS A 2 7.55 -0.03 52.09
CA LYS A 2 7.77 -1.11 51.09
C LYS A 2 6.60 -1.34 50.10
N PHE A 3 5.36 -1.16 50.52
CA PHE A 3 4.18 -1.39 49.66
C PHE A 3 4.02 -0.37 48.52
N LEU A 4 4.43 0.88 48.73
CA LEU A 4 4.34 1.93 47.72
C LEU A 4 5.27 1.66 46.53
N PHE A 5 6.45 1.11 46.81
CA PHE A 5 7.42 0.73 45.78
C PHE A 5 6.92 -0.43 44.91
N LEU A 6 6.28 -1.43 45.52
CA LEU A 6 5.70 -2.56 44.79
C LEU A 6 4.55 -2.10 43.87
N PHE A 7 3.73 -1.16 44.34
CA PHE A 7 2.62 -0.59 43.58
C PHE A 7 3.09 0.25 42.39
N LEU A 8 4.10 1.11 42.59
CA LEU A 8 4.72 1.89 41.51
C LEU A 8 5.39 0.98 40.47
N LEU A 9 6.04 -0.11 40.90
CA LEU A 9 6.64 -1.09 40.01
C LEU A 9 5.57 -1.81 39.16
N LEU A 10 4.44 -2.19 39.76
CA LEU A 10 3.30 -2.79 39.06
C LEU A 10 2.67 -1.83 38.03
N ILE A 11 2.55 -0.54 38.36
CA ILE A 11 2.09 0.48 37.40
C ILE A 11 3.08 0.63 36.24
N GLN A 12 4.39 0.66 36.52
CA GLN A 12 5.41 0.73 35.47
C GLN A 12 5.44 -0.51 34.57
N ILE A 13 5.24 -1.71 35.12
CA ILE A 13 5.19 -2.95 34.34
C ILE A 13 3.89 -3.01 33.52
N SER A 14 2.75 -2.64 34.10
CA SER A 14 1.45 -2.59 33.42
C SER A 14 1.46 -1.58 32.27
N SER A 15 1.98 -0.37 32.48
CA SER A 15 2.12 0.65 31.44
C SER A 15 3.09 0.24 30.33
N LYS A 16 4.23 -0.39 30.65
CA LYS A 16 5.15 -0.95 29.65
C LYS A 16 4.52 -2.06 28.81
N ASN A 17 3.72 -2.94 29.42
CA ASN A 17 2.97 -3.97 28.69
C ASN A 17 1.81 -3.39 27.86
N LEU A 18 1.19 -2.29 28.29
CA LEU A 18 0.18 -1.57 27.50
C LEU A 18 0.78 -0.83 26.29
N LEU A 19 2.07 -0.48 26.38
CA LEU A 19 2.90 0.19 25.37
C LEU A 19 3.70 -0.78 24.49
N SER A 20 3.56 -2.09 24.68
CA SER A 20 3.97 -3.07 23.66
C SER A 20 3.20 -2.74 22.39
N GLU A 21 3.80 -1.94 21.50
CA GLU A 21 3.20 -1.51 20.25
C GLU A 21 2.78 -2.76 19.50
N THR A 22 1.48 -2.99 19.45
CA THR A 22 0.94 -4.10 18.68
C THR A 22 1.25 -3.80 17.22
N LYS A 23 2.03 -4.68 16.60
CA LYS A 23 2.58 -4.53 15.26
C LYS A 23 1.77 -5.31 14.23
N GLY A 24 1.63 -4.73 13.06
CA GLY A 24 0.96 -5.27 11.89
C GLY A 24 1.89 -5.43 10.70
N VAL A 25 1.37 -6.11 9.69
CA VAL A 25 2.05 -6.37 8.42
C VAL A 25 1.16 -5.85 7.29
N LEU A 26 1.72 -5.01 6.43
CA LEU A 26 1.12 -4.66 5.14
C LEU A 26 1.82 -5.46 4.05
N THR A 27 1.05 -6.20 3.27
CA THR A 27 1.53 -6.85 2.05
C THR A 27 0.98 -6.08 0.85
N ILE A 28 1.85 -5.62 -0.02
CA ILE A 28 1.48 -5.00 -1.28
C ILE A 28 1.71 -6.07 -2.34
N GLU A 29 0.64 -6.48 -3.02
CA GLU A 29 0.75 -7.51 -4.04
C GLU A 29 1.52 -7.00 -5.24
N LYS A 30 2.25 -7.91 -5.89
CA LYS A 30 2.94 -7.63 -7.14
C LYS A 30 1.93 -7.07 -8.14
N LEU A 31 2.36 -6.08 -8.90
CA LEU A 31 1.55 -5.53 -9.97
C LEU A 31 1.33 -6.59 -11.06
N PRO A 32 0.19 -6.58 -11.76
CA PRO A 32 0.02 -7.39 -12.96
C PRO A 32 1.08 -7.02 -14.02
N ASP A 33 1.46 -7.98 -14.85
CA ASP A 33 2.35 -7.74 -15.98
C ASP A 33 1.67 -6.81 -17.00
N SER A 34 2.43 -5.98 -17.70
CA SER A 34 1.89 -4.97 -18.65
C SER A 34 0.99 -5.56 -19.73
N GLU A 35 1.16 -6.83 -20.08
CA GLU A 35 0.33 -7.54 -21.07
C GLU A 35 -1.10 -7.82 -20.56
N HIS A 36 -1.26 -8.01 -19.24
CA HIS A 36 -2.58 -8.20 -18.62
C HIS A 36 -3.41 -6.92 -18.53
N PHE A 37 -2.81 -5.74 -18.75
CA PHE A 37 -3.56 -4.49 -18.86
C PHE A 37 -4.35 -4.39 -20.17
N ILE A 38 -3.98 -5.16 -21.19
CA ILE A 38 -4.58 -5.09 -22.53
C ILE A 38 -5.75 -6.09 -22.65
N ASP A 39 -5.65 -7.26 -22.02
CA ASP A 39 -6.61 -8.36 -22.26
C ASP A 39 -7.87 -8.29 -21.39
N GLU A 40 -7.87 -7.58 -20.26
CA GLU A 40 -9.11 -7.30 -19.49
C GLU A 40 -10.01 -6.26 -20.18
N GLY A 41 -9.56 -5.65 -21.28
CA GLY A 41 -10.31 -4.68 -22.10
C GLY A 41 -11.25 -5.28 -23.15
N LYS A 42 -11.35 -6.60 -23.29
CA LYS A 42 -12.30 -7.25 -24.23
C LYS A 42 -13.72 -7.42 -23.67
N GLY A 43 -14.09 -6.61 -22.68
CA GLY A 43 -15.42 -6.59 -22.07
C GLY A 43 -15.97 -5.18 -21.90
N ALA A 44 -16.44 -4.59 -23.01
CA ALA A 44 -17.38 -3.47 -23.08
C ALA A 44 -17.00 -2.13 -22.41
N ALA A 45 -16.37 -1.24 -23.19
CA ALA A 45 -16.87 0.12 -23.44
C ALA A 45 -16.13 0.66 -24.67
N VAL A 46 -16.69 0.40 -25.85
CA VAL A 46 -16.34 1.14 -27.06
C VAL A 46 -16.81 2.57 -26.83
N TYR A 47 -15.91 3.45 -26.36
CA TYR A 47 -16.05 4.86 -26.68
C TYR A 47 -15.61 4.98 -28.14
N GLU A 48 -16.58 4.98 -29.05
CA GLU A 48 -16.37 5.49 -30.40
C GLU A 48 -16.05 6.98 -30.25
N ASP A 49 -14.77 7.29 -30.10
CA ASP A 49 -14.27 8.61 -30.44
C ASP A 49 -13.49 8.47 -31.74
N ASN A 50 -14.10 8.98 -32.80
CA ASN A 50 -13.56 9.00 -34.15
C ASN A 50 -12.31 9.88 -34.20
N HIS A 51 -11.14 9.37 -33.82
CA HIS A 51 -9.85 10.00 -34.11
C HIS A 51 -8.85 8.94 -34.59
N SER A 52 -8.62 8.97 -35.90
CA SER A 52 -7.46 8.46 -36.66
C SER A 52 -6.75 7.23 -36.10
N ASP A 53 -6.99 6.09 -36.77
CA ASP A 53 -6.07 4.97 -36.87
C ASP A 53 -4.64 5.46 -37.13
N GLY A 54 -3.78 5.40 -36.12
CA GLY A 54 -2.37 5.78 -36.28
C GLY A 54 -1.49 5.52 -35.07
N ASP A 55 -1.94 5.87 -33.85
CA ASP A 55 -1.02 5.99 -32.70
C ASP A 55 -1.35 5.12 -31.47
N LEU A 56 -2.37 4.27 -31.51
CA LEU A 56 -2.78 3.45 -30.37
C LEU A 56 -1.83 2.28 -30.03
N LYS A 57 -0.80 2.03 -30.86
CA LYS A 57 0.17 0.92 -30.67
C LYS A 57 1.50 1.32 -30.01
N SER A 58 1.74 2.60 -29.70
CA SER A 58 3.03 3.06 -29.14
C SER A 58 3.01 3.41 -27.65
N GLY A 59 1.85 3.35 -26.98
CA GLY A 59 1.72 3.72 -25.57
C GLY A 59 2.17 2.66 -24.55
N ILE A 60 2.51 1.46 -25.01
CA ILE A 60 2.84 0.31 -24.15
C ILE A 60 4.37 0.24 -23.99
N GLN A 61 4.84 0.17 -22.73
CA GLN A 61 6.24 0.12 -22.27
C GLN A 61 6.88 1.43 -21.78
N LYS A 62 6.14 2.33 -21.12
CA LYS A 62 6.79 3.08 -20.04
C LYS A 62 6.87 2.16 -18.83
N GLU A 63 8.01 1.50 -18.69
CA GLU A 63 8.50 0.85 -17.47
C GLU A 63 7.99 1.67 -16.27
N TYR A 64 6.98 1.16 -15.55
CA TYR A 64 6.34 1.90 -14.46
C TYR A 64 7.31 1.91 -13.26
N LYS A 65 8.32 2.77 -13.34
CA LYS A 65 9.34 2.98 -12.30
C LYS A 65 8.75 3.90 -11.23
N ALA A 66 7.75 3.39 -10.53
CA ALA A 66 7.15 4.07 -9.38
C ALA A 66 7.78 3.59 -8.07
N TYR A 67 7.69 4.45 -7.06
CA TYR A 67 8.05 4.13 -5.69
C TYR A 67 6.83 4.29 -4.80
N LEU A 68 6.76 3.45 -3.77
CA LEU A 68 5.79 3.60 -2.71
C LEU A 68 6.48 4.22 -1.50
N ILE A 69 5.83 5.21 -0.89
CA ILE A 69 6.26 5.84 0.34
C ILE A 69 5.25 5.49 1.43
N ILE A 70 5.67 4.72 2.43
CA ILE A 70 4.87 4.35 3.60
C ILE A 70 5.51 4.95 4.84
N ASN A 71 4.84 5.91 5.48
CA ASN A 71 5.38 6.66 6.63
C ASN A 71 6.82 7.14 6.36
N GLU A 72 7.03 7.81 5.21
CA GLU A 72 8.32 8.37 4.77
C GLU A 72 9.37 7.33 4.33
N LYS A 73 9.11 6.03 4.48
CA LYS A 73 9.99 4.97 3.96
C LYS A 73 9.67 4.66 2.50
N LYS A 74 10.71 4.68 1.66
CA LYS A 74 10.61 4.44 0.22
C LYS A 74 10.80 2.96 -0.12
N TYR A 75 9.94 2.42 -0.97
CA TYR A 75 9.95 1.05 -1.47
C TYR A 75 9.89 1.07 -2.99
N SER A 76 10.74 0.27 -3.64
CA SER A 76 10.67 0.09 -5.10
C SER A 76 9.46 -0.75 -5.45
N LEU A 77 8.62 -0.25 -6.35
CA LEU A 77 7.54 -1.02 -6.93
C LEU A 77 8.13 -1.94 -8.01
N ASP A 78 7.92 -3.24 -7.86
CA ASP A 78 8.46 -4.27 -8.76
C ASP A 78 7.30 -5.18 -9.18
N GLN A 79 7.11 -5.35 -10.49
CA GLN A 79 6.06 -6.18 -11.07
C GLN A 79 6.27 -7.68 -10.75
N LYS A 80 7.47 -8.09 -10.36
CA LYS A 80 7.81 -9.51 -10.15
C LYS A 80 7.55 -10.02 -8.74
N LYS A 81 7.43 -9.15 -7.73
CA LYS A 81 7.38 -9.59 -6.33
C LYS A 81 6.46 -8.74 -5.45
N ASN A 82 5.89 -9.39 -4.46
CA ASN A 82 5.15 -8.71 -3.40
C ASN A 82 6.12 -7.90 -2.52
N ILE A 83 5.65 -6.79 -1.99
CA ILE A 83 6.36 -6.00 -0.98
C ILE A 83 5.73 -6.30 0.38
N VAL A 84 6.55 -6.68 1.36
CA VAL A 84 6.07 -6.97 2.73
C VAL A 84 6.67 -5.97 3.69
N ILE A 85 5.82 -5.18 4.33
CA ILE A 85 6.18 -4.14 5.29
C ILE A 85 5.73 -4.61 6.67
N LYS A 86 6.68 -4.85 7.56
CA LYS A 86 6.46 -5.32 8.92
C LYS A 86 6.54 -4.17 9.93
N ASP A 87 6.17 -4.46 11.17
CA ASP A 87 6.33 -3.57 12.32
C ASP A 87 5.53 -2.26 12.22
N LEU A 88 4.42 -2.26 11.46
CA LEU A 88 3.51 -1.11 11.40
C LEU A 88 2.66 -1.06 12.67
N ASN A 89 2.59 0.10 13.33
CA ASN A 89 1.83 0.23 14.57
C ASN A 89 0.32 0.15 14.31
N LEU A 90 -0.35 -0.89 14.84
CA LEU A 90 -1.78 -1.14 14.63
C LEU A 90 -2.71 -0.03 15.13
N ARG A 91 -2.23 0.81 16.07
CA ARG A 91 -3.03 1.89 16.67
C ARG A 91 -2.80 3.24 16.00
N LYS A 92 -1.93 3.32 14.99
CA LYS A 92 -1.60 4.56 14.28
C LYS A 92 -2.19 4.57 12.88
N ARG A 93 -2.48 5.78 12.42
CA ARG A 93 -2.76 6.05 11.01
C ARG A 93 -1.42 6.08 10.25
N HIS A 94 -1.42 5.52 9.05
CA HIS A 94 -0.28 5.45 8.17
C HIS A 94 -0.55 6.21 6.88
N THR A 95 0.50 6.76 6.29
CA THR A 95 0.45 7.47 5.01
C THR A 95 0.96 6.55 3.92
N PHE A 96 0.21 6.47 2.82
CA PHE A 96 0.62 5.85 1.56
C PHE A 96 0.78 6.95 0.51
N LYS A 97 1.88 6.89 -0.26
CA LYS A 97 2.03 7.67 -1.49
C LYS A 97 2.65 6.81 -2.58
N GLU A 98 2.10 6.88 -3.77
CA GLU A 98 2.75 6.42 -4.99
C GLU A 98 3.38 7.63 -5.67
N VAL A 99 4.65 7.51 -6.03
CA VAL A 99 5.39 8.57 -6.71
C VAL A 99 6.09 8.02 -7.94
N THR A 100 6.20 8.83 -8.99
CA THR A 100 7.00 8.50 -10.18
C THR A 100 8.49 8.46 -9.83
N LYS A 101 9.33 8.02 -10.79
CA LYS A 101 10.79 8.05 -10.64
C LYS A 101 11.33 9.45 -10.30
N GLU A 102 10.67 10.47 -10.85
CA GLU A 102 10.99 11.89 -10.68
C GLU A 102 10.46 12.47 -9.36
N GLY A 103 9.72 11.68 -8.57
CA GLY A 103 9.19 12.09 -7.27
C GLY A 103 7.84 12.79 -7.33
N ILE A 104 7.18 12.80 -8.48
CA ILE A 104 5.84 13.39 -8.65
C ILE A 104 4.82 12.44 -8.03
N ALA A 105 3.96 12.95 -7.13
CA ALA A 105 2.91 12.14 -6.51
C ALA A 105 1.80 11.80 -7.51
N VAL A 106 1.55 10.49 -7.68
CA VAL A 106 0.48 9.96 -8.54
C VAL A 106 -0.80 9.77 -7.74
N THR A 107 -0.67 9.17 -6.55
CA THR A 107 -1.79 8.99 -5.62
C THR A 107 -1.29 8.99 -4.18
N SER A 108 -2.16 9.39 -3.27
CA SER A 108 -1.86 9.37 -1.84
C SER A 108 -3.12 9.17 -1.03
N PHE A 109 -3.04 8.36 0.01
CA PHE A 109 -4.13 8.15 0.96
C PHE A 109 -3.61 7.77 2.33
N PHE A 110 -4.49 7.85 3.33
CA PHE A 110 -4.20 7.37 4.67
C PHE A 110 -4.90 6.04 4.91
N PHE A 111 -4.28 5.16 5.69
CA PHE A 111 -4.90 3.92 6.13
C PHE A 111 -4.62 3.62 7.61
N SER A 112 -5.39 2.70 8.18
CA SER A 112 -5.22 2.22 9.55
C SER A 112 -5.59 0.74 9.60
N PHE A 113 -5.07 -0.01 10.56
CA PHE A 113 -5.46 -1.40 10.73
C PHE A 113 -6.86 -1.47 11.34
N PRO A 114 -7.81 -2.22 10.74
CA PRO A 114 -9.09 -2.50 11.37
C PRO A 114 -8.88 -3.19 12.72
N ARG A 115 -9.78 -2.97 13.67
CA ARG A 115 -9.69 -3.58 15.01
C ARG A 115 -9.63 -5.10 14.89
N GLY A 116 -8.65 -5.72 15.56
CA GLY A 116 -8.44 -7.17 15.51
C GLY A 116 -7.66 -7.67 14.29
N THR A 117 -7.39 -6.81 13.30
CA THR A 117 -6.65 -7.18 12.09
C THR A 117 -5.16 -6.85 12.25
N ARG A 118 -4.30 -7.85 12.05
CA ARG A 118 -2.83 -7.67 12.08
C ARG A 118 -2.18 -7.69 10.71
N LYS A 119 -2.93 -8.06 9.67
CA LYS A 119 -2.42 -8.20 8.31
C LYS A 119 -3.36 -7.44 7.38
N LEU A 120 -2.79 -6.57 6.57
CA LEU A 120 -3.50 -5.92 5.47
C LEU A 120 -2.85 -6.32 4.17
N LYS A 121 -3.67 -6.43 3.14
CA LYS A 121 -3.23 -6.66 1.77
C LYS A 121 -3.70 -5.51 0.90
N LEU A 122 -2.79 -4.90 0.16
CA LEU A 122 -3.07 -3.80 -0.77
C LEU A 122 -2.78 -4.26 -2.19
N ARG A 123 -3.73 -4.06 -3.09
CA ARG A 123 -3.66 -4.44 -4.50
C ARG A 123 -3.88 -3.20 -5.37
N TYR A 124 -3.17 -3.15 -6.48
CA TYR A 124 -3.42 -2.19 -7.55
C TYR A 124 -4.45 -2.77 -8.54
N TYR A 125 -5.48 -2.00 -8.85
CA TYR A 125 -6.50 -2.37 -9.82
C TYR A 125 -6.27 -1.55 -11.10
N PRO A 126 -5.71 -2.19 -12.15
CA PRO A 126 -5.26 -1.48 -13.35
C PRO A 126 -6.41 -0.81 -14.09
N PHE A 127 -7.55 -1.50 -14.21
CA PHE A 127 -8.73 -0.99 -14.91
C PHE A 127 -9.27 0.33 -14.32
N TYR A 128 -9.15 0.50 -13.01
CA TYR A 128 -9.62 1.69 -12.30
C TYR A 128 -8.50 2.70 -12.01
N GLY A 129 -7.25 2.36 -12.37
CA GLY A 129 -6.07 3.16 -12.04
C GLY A 129 -5.92 3.43 -10.54
N ASN A 130 -6.43 2.56 -9.66
CA ASN A 130 -6.52 2.84 -8.24
C ASN A 130 -5.96 1.70 -7.36
N TRP A 131 -5.80 1.99 -6.07
CA TRP A 131 -5.39 1.02 -5.07
C TRP A 131 -6.58 0.67 -4.18
N GLY A 132 -6.65 -0.58 -3.75
CA GLY A 132 -7.66 -1.00 -2.78
C GLY A 132 -7.16 -2.13 -1.88
N PHE A 133 -7.75 -2.21 -0.70
CA PHE A 133 -7.48 -3.29 0.24
C PHE A 133 -8.17 -4.56 -0.24
N ALA A 134 -7.39 -5.62 -0.37
CA ALA A 134 -7.91 -6.96 -0.61
C ALA A 134 -8.26 -7.63 0.74
N PRO A 135 -9.29 -8.49 0.77
CA PRO A 135 -9.63 -9.27 1.95
C PRO A 135 -8.49 -10.21 2.40
#